data_AF-A0A2E9U9C2-F1
#
_entry.id   AF-A0A2E9U9C2-F1
#
_cell.length_a   1.000
_cell.length_b   1.000
_cell.length_c   1.000
_cell.angle_alpha   90.00
_cell.angle_beta   90.00
_cell.angle_gamma   90.00
#
_symmetry.space_group_name_H-M   'P 1'
#
loop_
_entity.id
_entity.type
_entity.pdbx_description
1 polymer ?
#
loop_
_entity_poly.entity_id
_entity_poly.type
_entity_poly.pdbx_seq_one_letter_code
_entity_poly.pdbx_strand_id
1 'polypeptide(L)' 'MQACANCNFFDNQNQYSGSCRINPPSFLKEDNKAVWPTVKVEDWCGRFEDKAA' A
#
# COMPACT_ATOMS: atom_id res chain seq x y z
N MET A 1 0.85 0.96 -16.62
CA MET A 1 -0.02 0.01 -15.89
C MET A 1 -0.25 0.57 -14.50
N GLN A 2 -1.48 0.49 -13.99
CA GLN A 2 -1.84 0.97 -12.65
C GLN A 2 -1.50 -0.12 -11.64
N ALA A 3 -0.39 0.03 -10.94
CA ALA A 3 0.10 -0.91 -9.95
C ALA A 3 0.68 -0.14 -8.76
N CYS A 4 0.68 -0.76 -7.58
CA CYS A 4 1.20 -0.17 -6.36
C CYS A 4 2.62 0.41 -6.54
N ALA A 5 3.54 -0.28 -7.22
CA ALA A 5 4.91 0.22 -7.45
C ALA A 5 4.99 1.67 -8.00
N ASN A 6 4.08 2.02 -8.91
CA ASN A 6 4.07 3.31 -9.61
C ASN A 6 3.10 4.32 -9.00
N CYS A 7 2.42 3.97 -7.91
CA CYS A 7 1.40 4.79 -7.29
C CYS A 7 2.00 5.74 -6.25
N ASN A 8 1.63 7.02 -6.27
CA ASN A 8 2.05 8.05 -5.32
C ASN A 8 1.73 7.68 -3.85
N PHE A 9 0.69 6.89 -3.64
CA PHE A 9 0.25 6.44 -2.31
C PHE A 9 0.89 5.13 -1.84
N PHE A 10 1.83 4.57 -2.59
CA PHE A 10 2.49 3.33 -2.20
C PHE A 10 3.75 3.62 -1.39
N ASP A 11 3.71 3.19 -0.13
CA ASP A 11 4.84 3.26 0.80
C ASP A 11 5.65 1.97 0.69
N ASN A 12 6.86 2.07 0.13
CA ASN A 12 7.69 0.90 -0.18
C ASN A 12 8.43 0.42 1.09
N GLN A 13 8.23 -0.83 1.47
CA GLN A 13 8.93 -1.45 2.60
C GLN A 13 10.09 -2.35 2.13
N ASN A 14 9.92 -3.03 1.00
CA ASN A 14 10.95 -3.83 0.33
C ASN A 14 10.68 -3.95 -1.18
N GLN A 15 11.65 -4.48 -1.92
CA GLN A 15 11.59 -4.58 -3.38
C GLN A 15 10.33 -5.26 -3.98
N TYR A 16 9.58 -6.06 -3.20
CA TYR A 16 8.40 -6.79 -3.66
C TYR A 16 7.09 -6.36 -2.99
N SER A 17 7.14 -5.58 -1.91
CA SER A 17 5.96 -5.27 -1.11
C SER A 17 6.09 -3.99 -0.30
N GLY A 18 4.94 -3.45 0.08
CA GLY A 18 4.83 -2.22 0.82
C GLY A 18 3.42 -2.04 1.36
N SER A 19 3.04 -0.81 1.67
CA SER A 19 1.71 -0.47 2.17
C SER A 19 0.99 0.47 1.22
N CYS A 20 -0.30 0.18 0.95
CA CYS A 20 -1.16 1.11 0.24
C CYS A 20 -1.73 2.15 1.22
N ARG A 21 -1.35 3.42 1.09
CA ARG A 21 -1.76 4.51 2.00
C ARG A 21 -3.14 5.09 1.70
N ILE A 22 -3.81 4.63 0.62
CA ILE A 22 -5.22 4.94 0.36
C ILE A 22 -6.13 4.19 1.34
N ASN A 23 -5.79 2.95 1.67
CA ASN A 23 -6.56 2.16 2.62
C ASN A 23 -6.07 2.50 4.04
N PRO A 24 -6.97 2.84 4.97
CA PRO A 24 -6.60 3.08 6.35
C PRO A 24 -6.04 1.80 7.00
N PRO A 25 -5.24 1.94 8.06
CA PRO A 25 -4.72 0.79 8.78
C PRO A 25 -5.87 0.02 9.43
N SER A 26 -5.77 -1.31 9.42
CA SER A 26 -6.72 -2.20 10.07
C SER A 26 -6.22 -2.61 11.45
N PHE A 27 -7.13 -2.74 12.41
CA PHE A 27 -6.79 -3.25 13.73
C PHE A 27 -6.44 -4.73 13.66
N LEU A 28 -5.28 -5.10 14.20
CA LEU A 28 -4.97 -6.50 14.48
C LEU A 28 -5.71 -6.89 15.75
N LYS A 29 -6.50 -7.97 15.69
CA LYS A 29 -7.39 -8.42 16.78
C LYS A 29 -6.65 -8.68 18.10
N GLU A 30 -5.35 -8.95 18.05
CA GLU A 30 -4.55 -9.38 19.20
C GLU A 30 -3.77 -8.25 19.88
N ASP A 31 -3.48 -7.14 19.20
CA ASP A 31 -2.44 -6.20 19.68
C ASP A 31 -2.93 -4.78 19.99
N ASN A 32 -4.24 -4.47 19.87
CA ASN A 32 -4.78 -3.09 19.93
C ASN A 32 -4.03 -2.07 19.04
N LYS A 33 -3.26 -2.57 18.07
CA LYS A 33 -2.48 -1.76 17.13
C LYS A 33 -3.17 -1.77 15.77
N ALA A 34 -3.26 -0.59 15.17
CA ALA A 34 -3.65 -0.44 13.79
C ALA A 34 -2.39 -0.53 12.91
N VAL A 35 -2.39 -1.46 11.95
CA VAL A 35 -1.29 -1.61 10.99
C VAL A 35 -1.82 -1.48 9.57
N TRP A 36 -1.01 -0.90 8.69
CA TRP A 36 -1.32 -0.96 7.26
C TRP A 36 -1.12 -2.39 6.76
N PRO A 37 -2.05 -2.92 5.95
CA PRO A 37 -1.86 -4.21 5.32
C PRO A 37 -0.73 -4.13 4.29
N THR A 38 0.11 -5.16 4.27
CA THR A 38 1.14 -5.32 3.26
C THR A 38 0.51 -5.73 1.93
N VAL A 39 0.85 -5.02 0.86
CA VAL A 39 0.45 -5.28 -0.53
C VAL A 39 1.69 -5.49 -1.40
N LYS A 40 1.55 -6.24 -2.49
CA LYS A 40 2.62 -6.47 -3.47
C LYS A 40 2.77 -5.27 -4.39
N VAL A 41 3.95 -5.13 -4.98
CA VAL A 41 4.24 -4.07 -5.98
C VAL A 41 3.34 -4.13 -7.21
N GLU A 42 2.84 -5.31 -7.55
CA GLU A 42 1.93 -5.56 -8.68
C GLU A 42 0.43 -5.42 -8.34
N ASP A 43 0.09 -5.27 -7.05
CA ASP A 43 -1.31 -5.15 -6.63
C ASP A 43 -1.94 -3.84 -7.10
N TRP A 44 -3.26 -3.85 -7.22
CA TRP A 44 -4.06 -2.69 -7.57
C TRP A 44 -5.35 -2.63 -6.74
N CYS A 45 -5.56 -1.51 -6.05
CA CYS A 45 -6.67 -1.31 -5.13
C CYS A 45 -7.86 -0.55 -5.75
N GLY A 46 -7.85 -0.28 -7.07
CA GLY A 46 -8.89 0.50 -7.75
C GLY A 46 -8.67 2.02 -7.73
N ARG A 47 -7.67 2.52 -6.98
CA ARG A 47 -7.24 3.92 -7.02
C ARG A 47 -5.75 4.03 -7.33
N PHE A 48 -5.40 4.97 -8.21
CA PHE A 48 -4.04 5.19 -8.67
C PHE A 48 -3.82 6.68 -8.92
N GLU A 49 -2.72 7.20 -8.40
CA GLU A 49 -2.16 8.48 -8.81
C GLU A 49 -0.70 8.25 -9.16
N ASP A 50 -0.28 8.78 -10.30
CA ASP A 50 1.09 8.62 -10.77
C ASP A 50 2.04 9.33 -9.79
N LYS A 51 3.19 8.71 -9.48
CA LYS A 51 4.24 9.41 -8.75
C LYS A 51 4.69 10.58 -9.61
N ALA A 52 4.53 11.81 -9.11
CA ALA A 52 5.07 12.98 -9.79
C ALA A 52 6.57 12.74 -10.05
N ALA A 53 6.96 12.84 -11.32
CA ALA A 53 8.32 12.59 -11.79
C ALA A 53 9.34 13.56 -11.16
#